data_AF-A0ABD2XDP5-F1
#
_entry.id   AF-A0ABD2XDP5-F1
#
_cell.length_a   1.000
_cell.length_b   1.000
_cell.length_c   1.000
_cell.angle_alpha   90.00
_cell.angle_beta   90.00
_cell.angle_gamma   90.00
#
_symmetry.space_group_name_H-M   'P 1'
#
loop_
_entity.id
_entity.type
_entity.pdbx_description
1 polymer ?
#
loop_
_entity_poly.entity_id
_entity_poly.type
_entity_poly.pdbx_seq_one_letter_code
_entity_poly.pdbx_strand_id
1 'polypeptide(L)'
;MAASTSHDPNLAATPDAEFINVLMSKGKRNTAAYIHAECSKAALGMHSNAALNTVKALLEKILDPTKPISDWETIDWCKWLMAGGSTFDEFDSIVKDYDNATTCGLVWTPNFVAYRCRTCGISPCMSLCTNCFKKGNHEKHDFNMFLSQAGGACDCGDTSVMKESGFCDKHGPKAAVNKSAAPSNLMCVAEAIMPRIILRLIQYLRENSKVGAPDFKTAIQEAEVYLKMLVDLNNMGALMRHVMTTALTNPQKYRGLMDPSTYAGESRYDVYCRDSYKTYQDAIKGLPNPEPPDEYKECASLQEQLEHKTFLEELVFWTVAYEFPQQVVCLLLNMLPDPDYKEALTRAFVLHYSRISMMLERSVDPDTLSNRVVHVSVQLFSNESLAVRMVDQLKLLHVMVISLKYMMSKILIQNVLHDQDKNFHYVVDCGRQVMKEHCYWPLVSDLNNVLSHKPVAQRFMYDDSLLEMWFDFLSMFQGMNVNQREMGEHIEFEPNTYYAAFSAELEASAYPMWALVSHLRSPSSALLTRRVLSFCQTALQDWLDAVNFNDPKVNDSLQVSFHLPLHRYYAVFLCQAIRQKCATLNELLPSTETLHLLMMHPLRVQEYIFPKDLFAD
;
A
#
# COMPACT_ATOMS: atom_id res chain seq x y z
N MET A 1 -39.44 16.42 -50.38
CA MET A 1 -37.98 16.21 -50.57
C MET A 1 -37.60 14.98 -49.79
N ALA A 2 -37.20 13.92 -50.49
CA ALA A 2 -36.76 12.67 -49.88
C ALA A 2 -35.39 12.89 -49.21
N ALA A 3 -35.28 12.59 -47.92
CA ALA A 3 -34.00 12.56 -47.22
C ALA A 3 -33.41 11.15 -47.39
N SER A 4 -32.38 11.05 -48.22
CA SER A 4 -31.56 9.85 -48.38
C SER A 4 -30.79 9.60 -47.09
N THR A 5 -31.04 8.46 -46.45
CA THR A 5 -30.18 7.90 -45.41
C THR A 5 -28.85 7.49 -46.05
N SER A 6 -27.78 8.24 -45.79
CA SER A 6 -26.42 7.82 -46.08
C SER A 6 -26.06 6.68 -45.12
N HIS A 7 -26.09 5.46 -45.62
CA HIS A 7 -25.45 4.32 -44.96
C HIS A 7 -23.94 4.58 -44.91
N ASP A 8 -23.41 4.69 -43.70
CA ASP A 8 -21.97 4.67 -43.44
C ASP A 8 -21.44 3.25 -43.76
N PRO A 9 -20.52 3.06 -44.73
CA PRO A 9 -20.09 1.73 -45.17
C PRO A 9 -19.12 1.03 -44.19
N ASN A 10 -18.77 1.65 -43.05
CA ASN A 10 -17.73 1.15 -42.15
C ASN A 10 -18.22 0.40 -40.89
N LEU A 11 -19.52 0.13 -40.74
CA LEU A 11 -19.99 -0.85 -39.74
C LEU A 11 -19.75 -2.28 -40.26
N ALA A 12 -18.56 -2.82 -40.00
CA ALA A 12 -18.32 -4.26 -40.17
C ALA A 12 -19.31 -5.04 -39.30
N ALA A 13 -20.13 -5.90 -39.92
CA ALA A 13 -21.08 -6.75 -39.22
C ALA A 13 -20.38 -7.57 -38.12
N THR A 14 -20.96 -7.59 -36.92
CA THR A 14 -20.57 -8.53 -35.87
C THR A 14 -20.72 -9.95 -36.41
N PRO A 15 -19.72 -10.84 -36.24
CA PRO A 15 -19.85 -12.22 -36.70
C PRO A 15 -21.07 -12.87 -36.05
N ASP A 16 -21.89 -13.55 -36.85
CA ASP A 16 -23.09 -14.23 -36.38
C ASP A 16 -22.73 -15.29 -35.33
N ALA A 17 -23.60 -15.49 -34.34
CA ALA A 17 -23.45 -16.52 -33.31
C ALA A 17 -23.25 -17.92 -33.91
N GLU A 18 -23.83 -18.17 -35.09
CA GLU A 18 -23.62 -19.40 -35.85
C GLU A 18 -22.15 -19.59 -36.27
N PHE A 19 -21.47 -18.51 -36.70
CA PHE A 19 -20.06 -18.56 -37.07
C PHE A 19 -19.17 -18.91 -35.87
N ILE A 20 -19.43 -18.33 -34.69
CA ILE A 20 -18.68 -18.63 -33.47
C ILE A 20 -18.91 -20.09 -33.04
N ASN A 21 -20.14 -20.60 -33.17
CA ASN A 21 -20.44 -22.01 -32.89
C ASN A 21 -19.69 -22.96 -33.85
N VAL A 22 -19.66 -22.63 -35.15
CA VAL A 22 -18.91 -23.39 -36.16
C VAL A 22 -17.40 -23.32 -35.91
N LEU A 23 -16.89 -22.18 -35.45
CA LEU A 23 -15.48 -22.05 -35.12
C LEU A 23 -15.12 -22.95 -33.93
N MET A 24 -15.87 -22.85 -32.83
CA MET A 24 -15.64 -23.68 -31.64
C MET A 24 -15.79 -25.18 -31.90
N SER A 25 -16.68 -25.59 -32.82
CA SER A 25 -16.86 -27.01 -33.17
C SER A 25 -15.66 -27.62 -33.88
N LYS A 26 -14.75 -26.80 -34.43
CA LYS A 26 -13.46 -27.26 -35.00
C LYS A 26 -12.44 -27.65 -33.91
N GLY A 27 -12.78 -27.47 -32.63
CA GLY A 27 -11.93 -27.79 -31.48
C GLY A 27 -11.00 -26.64 -31.07
N LYS A 28 -10.51 -26.71 -29.83
CA LYS A 28 -9.69 -25.67 -29.18
C LYS A 28 -8.45 -25.32 -29.98
N ARG A 29 -7.71 -26.34 -30.45
CA ARG A 29 -6.48 -26.18 -31.23
C ARG A 29 -6.68 -25.38 -32.53
N ASN A 30 -7.65 -25.79 -33.35
CA ASN A 30 -7.91 -25.15 -34.64
C ASN A 30 -8.50 -23.75 -34.47
N THR A 31 -9.37 -23.58 -33.46
CA THR A 31 -9.91 -22.27 -33.10
C THR A 31 -8.79 -21.31 -32.70
N ALA A 32 -7.90 -21.74 -31.80
CA ALA A 32 -6.78 -20.92 -31.34
C ALA A 32 -5.80 -20.58 -32.47
N ALA A 33 -5.47 -21.52 -33.35
CA ALA A 33 -4.64 -21.25 -34.52
C ALA A 33 -5.27 -20.22 -35.47
N TYR A 34 -6.60 -20.30 -35.68
CA TYR A 34 -7.34 -19.31 -36.46
C TYR A 34 -7.25 -17.92 -35.81
N ILE A 35 -7.53 -17.83 -34.50
CA ILE A 35 -7.46 -16.56 -33.76
C ILE A 35 -6.04 -15.98 -33.80
N HIS A 36 -5.01 -16.80 -33.64
CA HIS A 36 -3.62 -16.37 -33.76
C HIS A 36 -3.29 -15.81 -35.15
N ALA A 37 -3.77 -16.45 -36.22
CA ALA A 37 -3.58 -15.94 -37.58
C ALA A 37 -4.26 -14.57 -37.78
N GLU A 38 -5.45 -14.38 -37.24
CA GLU A 38 -6.19 -13.12 -37.31
C GLU A 38 -5.52 -12.01 -36.48
N CYS A 39 -5.09 -12.30 -35.25
CA CYS A 39 -4.33 -11.36 -34.42
C CYS A 39 -2.97 -11.01 -35.04
N SER A 40 -2.28 -11.98 -35.65
CA SER A 40 -1.00 -11.74 -36.33
C SER A 40 -1.14 -10.77 -37.50
N LYS A 41 -2.22 -10.90 -38.31
CA LYS A 41 -2.51 -9.95 -39.40
C LYS A 41 -2.78 -8.55 -38.87
N ALA A 42 -3.54 -8.44 -37.77
CA ALA A 42 -3.82 -7.16 -37.14
C ALA A 42 -2.54 -6.49 -36.59
N ALA A 43 -1.64 -7.26 -35.98
CA ALA A 43 -0.34 -6.76 -35.49
C ALA A 43 0.58 -6.24 -36.61
N LEU A 44 0.41 -6.74 -37.84
CA LEU A 44 1.13 -6.28 -39.04
C LEU A 44 0.48 -5.06 -39.72
N GLY A 45 -0.52 -4.43 -39.10
CA GLY A 45 -1.21 -3.26 -39.65
C GLY A 45 -2.18 -3.57 -40.79
N MET A 46 -2.48 -4.85 -41.06
CA MET A 46 -3.42 -5.29 -42.09
C MET A 46 -4.88 -5.27 -41.57
N HIS A 47 -5.24 -4.25 -40.78
CA HIS A 47 -6.46 -4.18 -39.96
C HIS A 47 -7.73 -4.64 -40.71
N SER A 48 -8.43 -5.63 -40.16
CA SER A 48 -9.85 -5.85 -40.44
C SER A 48 -10.63 -5.77 -39.11
N ASN A 49 -11.65 -4.91 -39.06
CA ASN A 49 -12.56 -4.84 -37.91
C ASN A 49 -13.25 -6.20 -37.63
N ALA A 50 -13.35 -7.05 -38.65
CA ALA A 50 -13.92 -8.40 -38.57
C ALA A 50 -13.11 -9.34 -37.65
N ALA A 51 -11.77 -9.26 -37.67
CA ALA A 51 -10.90 -10.08 -36.82
C ALA A 51 -11.10 -9.76 -35.34
N LEU A 52 -11.09 -8.48 -34.98
CA LEU A 52 -11.30 -8.02 -33.60
C LEU A 52 -12.71 -8.35 -33.10
N ASN A 53 -13.73 -8.21 -33.95
CA ASN A 53 -15.10 -8.58 -33.62
C ASN A 53 -15.26 -10.09 -33.40
N THR A 54 -14.53 -10.93 -34.14
CA THR A 54 -14.52 -12.39 -33.94
C THR A 54 -13.92 -12.76 -32.60
N VAL A 55 -12.78 -12.17 -32.23
CA VAL A 55 -12.15 -12.36 -30.92
C VAL A 55 -13.10 -11.94 -29.81
N LYS A 56 -13.74 -10.76 -29.93
CA LYS A 56 -14.70 -10.25 -28.96
C LYS A 56 -15.88 -11.22 -28.75
N ALA A 57 -16.55 -11.62 -29.82
CA ALA A 57 -17.71 -12.52 -29.74
C ALA A 57 -17.35 -13.91 -29.18
N LEU A 58 -16.16 -14.43 -29.52
CA LEU A 58 -15.67 -15.68 -28.95
C LEU A 58 -15.42 -15.55 -27.43
N LEU A 59 -14.80 -14.45 -27.00
CA LEU A 59 -14.53 -14.20 -25.58
C LEU A 59 -15.80 -14.00 -24.75
N GLU A 60 -16.83 -13.35 -25.29
CA GLU A 60 -18.13 -13.21 -24.62
C GLU A 60 -18.76 -14.57 -24.29
N LYS A 61 -18.57 -15.58 -25.16
CA LYS A 61 -19.06 -16.95 -24.92
C LYS A 61 -18.15 -17.76 -23.99
N ILE A 62 -16.84 -17.59 -24.08
CA ILE A 62 -15.88 -18.31 -23.23
C ILE A 62 -15.97 -17.78 -21.80
N LEU A 63 -15.83 -16.47 -21.61
CA LEU A 63 -15.80 -15.77 -20.33
C LEU A 63 -17.21 -15.34 -19.85
N ASP A 64 -18.21 -16.16 -20.15
CA ASP A 64 -19.60 -15.92 -19.71
C ASP A 64 -19.67 -15.84 -18.18
N PRO A 65 -20.10 -14.72 -17.59
CA PRO A 65 -20.15 -14.54 -16.14
C PRO A 65 -21.08 -15.53 -15.42
N THR A 66 -22.02 -16.15 -16.13
CA THR A 66 -22.93 -17.16 -15.58
C THR A 66 -22.24 -18.50 -15.29
N LYS A 67 -21.05 -18.73 -15.88
CA LYS A 67 -20.22 -19.89 -15.56
C LYS A 67 -19.43 -19.64 -14.27
N PRO A 68 -19.24 -20.67 -13.43
CA PRO A 68 -18.36 -20.58 -12.26
C PRO A 68 -16.96 -20.07 -12.66
N ILE A 69 -16.36 -19.23 -11.82
CA ILE A 69 -15.00 -18.71 -12.07
C ILE A 69 -13.96 -19.85 -12.11
N SER A 70 -14.23 -20.94 -11.39
CA SER A 70 -13.41 -22.16 -11.34
C SER A 70 -13.66 -23.13 -12.51
N ASP A 71 -14.49 -22.76 -13.49
CA ASP A 71 -14.83 -23.63 -14.62
C ASP A 71 -13.57 -24.00 -15.44
N TRP A 72 -13.20 -25.28 -15.38
CA TRP A 72 -11.98 -25.78 -16.01
C TRP A 72 -12.01 -25.61 -17.53
N GLU A 73 -13.18 -25.78 -18.16
CA GLU A 73 -13.33 -25.59 -19.60
C GLU A 73 -13.02 -24.15 -20.02
N THR A 74 -13.52 -23.16 -19.28
CA THR A 74 -13.24 -21.74 -19.52
C THR A 74 -11.75 -21.42 -19.37
N ILE A 75 -11.10 -21.93 -18.32
CA ILE A 75 -9.67 -21.76 -18.08
C ILE A 75 -8.84 -22.43 -19.20
N ASP A 76 -9.20 -23.65 -19.59
CA ASP A 76 -8.51 -24.38 -20.66
C ASP A 76 -8.67 -23.68 -22.01
N TRP A 77 -9.86 -23.16 -22.33
CA TRP A 77 -10.07 -22.33 -23.52
C TRP A 77 -9.18 -21.08 -23.52
N CYS A 78 -9.04 -20.39 -22.39
CA CYS A 78 -8.14 -19.23 -22.28
C CYS A 78 -6.69 -19.63 -22.59
N LYS A 79 -6.21 -20.74 -22.00
CA LYS A 79 -4.86 -21.26 -22.24
C LYS A 79 -4.61 -21.61 -23.70
N TRP A 80 -5.54 -22.33 -24.34
CA TRP A 80 -5.44 -22.68 -25.76
C TRP A 80 -5.40 -21.45 -26.66
N LEU A 81 -6.28 -20.47 -26.41
CA LEU A 81 -6.29 -19.23 -27.19
C LEU A 81 -4.96 -18.49 -27.10
N MET A 82 -4.42 -18.29 -25.88
CA MET A 82 -3.12 -17.63 -25.71
C MET A 82 -1.99 -18.35 -26.44
N ALA A 83 -1.97 -19.69 -26.37
CA ALA A 83 -0.94 -20.51 -27.00
C ALA A 83 -1.06 -20.60 -28.54
N GLY A 84 -2.08 -19.97 -29.13
CA GLY A 84 -2.22 -19.85 -30.59
C GLY A 84 -2.32 -21.19 -31.33
N GLY A 85 -2.84 -22.23 -30.67
CA GLY A 85 -2.96 -23.58 -31.24
C GLY A 85 -1.79 -24.53 -30.90
N SER A 86 -0.81 -24.06 -30.13
CA SER A 86 0.13 -24.91 -29.40
C SER A 86 -0.47 -25.29 -28.04
N THR A 87 0.13 -26.26 -27.36
CA THR A 87 -0.21 -26.51 -25.94
C THR A 87 0.32 -25.37 -25.07
N PHE A 88 -0.25 -25.24 -23.87
CA PHE A 88 0.16 -24.19 -22.93
C PHE A 88 1.62 -24.34 -22.48
N ASP A 89 2.10 -25.57 -22.28
CA ASP A 89 3.47 -25.85 -21.86
C ASP A 89 4.50 -25.58 -22.98
N GLU A 90 4.13 -25.86 -24.24
CA GLU A 90 4.94 -25.46 -25.40
C GLU A 90 5.04 -23.94 -25.49
N PHE A 91 3.92 -23.23 -25.32
CA PHE A 91 3.90 -21.77 -25.33
C PHE A 91 4.71 -21.17 -24.17
N ASP A 92 4.57 -21.70 -22.94
CA ASP A 92 5.39 -21.32 -21.78
C ASP A 92 6.89 -21.45 -22.08
N SER A 93 7.29 -22.59 -22.65
CA SER A 93 8.68 -22.85 -23.02
C SER A 93 9.18 -21.84 -24.07
N ILE A 94 8.39 -21.59 -25.12
CA ILE A 94 8.73 -20.62 -26.17
C ILE A 94 8.89 -19.21 -25.59
N VAL A 95 7.97 -18.76 -24.73
CA VAL A 95 8.04 -17.41 -24.14
C VAL A 95 9.27 -17.28 -23.23
N LYS A 96 9.58 -18.31 -22.43
CA LYS A 96 10.74 -18.34 -21.53
C LYS A 96 12.08 -18.29 -22.26
N ASP A 97 12.17 -18.83 -23.48
CA ASP A 97 13.38 -18.74 -24.31
C ASP A 97 13.75 -17.28 -24.65
N TYR A 98 12.75 -16.39 -24.67
CA TYR A 98 12.94 -14.95 -24.89
C TYR A 98 12.91 -14.11 -23.60
N ASP A 99 12.75 -14.72 -22.42
CA ASP A 99 12.68 -13.99 -21.16
C ASP A 99 14.01 -13.29 -20.89
N ASN A 100 14.00 -11.97 -20.73
CA ASN A 100 15.18 -11.15 -20.45
C ASN A 100 15.15 -10.52 -19.05
N ALA A 101 14.34 -11.07 -18.14
CA ALA A 101 14.20 -10.57 -16.77
C ALA A 101 15.56 -10.38 -16.08
N THR A 102 15.77 -9.18 -15.55
CA THR A 102 16.97 -8.81 -14.77
C THR A 102 16.74 -8.94 -13.27
N THR A 103 15.53 -9.25 -12.82
CA THR A 103 15.14 -9.38 -11.41
C THR A 103 14.51 -10.75 -11.17
N CYS A 104 14.68 -11.29 -9.95
CA CYS A 104 14.13 -12.60 -9.61
C CYS A 104 12.61 -12.58 -9.46
N GLY A 105 12.10 -11.73 -8.56
CA GLY A 105 10.65 -11.57 -8.39
C GLY A 105 9.90 -12.76 -7.82
N LEU A 106 10.58 -13.82 -7.36
CA LEU A 106 9.91 -14.99 -6.79
C LEU A 106 9.12 -14.54 -5.56
N VAL A 107 7.79 -14.67 -5.61
CA VAL A 107 6.91 -14.43 -4.46
C VAL A 107 6.58 -15.74 -3.76
N TRP A 108 6.51 -15.70 -2.44
CA TRP A 108 6.18 -16.83 -1.61
C TRP A 108 5.08 -16.52 -0.60
N THR A 109 4.50 -17.59 -0.07
CA THR A 109 3.45 -17.60 0.96
C THR A 109 4.07 -17.84 2.35
N PRO A 110 3.26 -17.82 3.43
CA PRO A 110 3.74 -18.19 4.76
C PRO A 110 4.44 -19.56 4.80
N ASN A 111 5.37 -19.72 5.73
CA ASN A 111 6.24 -20.86 5.94
C ASN A 111 7.31 -21.09 4.84
N PHE A 112 7.60 -20.08 4.04
CA PHE A 112 8.72 -20.12 3.10
C PHE A 112 10.05 -19.74 3.77
N VAL A 113 11.13 -20.45 3.43
CA VAL A 113 12.48 -20.14 3.93
C VAL A 113 13.09 -19.02 3.09
N ALA A 114 13.31 -17.87 3.71
CA ALA A 114 13.91 -16.70 3.10
C ALA A 114 15.18 -16.26 3.86
N TYR A 115 16.00 -15.46 3.19
CA TYR A 115 17.27 -14.97 3.71
C TYR A 115 17.30 -13.45 3.63
N ARG A 116 17.82 -12.80 4.67
CA ARG A 116 18.10 -11.36 4.65
C ARG A 116 19.57 -11.15 4.90
N CYS A 117 20.27 -10.60 3.91
CA CYS A 117 21.69 -10.33 3.97
C CYS A 117 21.92 -8.85 4.32
N ARG A 118 22.32 -8.57 5.56
CA ARG A 118 22.56 -7.21 6.07
C ARG A 118 23.76 -6.54 5.42
N THR A 119 24.72 -7.34 4.94
CA THR A 119 25.90 -6.82 4.20
C THR A 119 25.53 -6.28 2.82
N CYS A 120 24.66 -6.98 2.08
CA CYS A 120 24.26 -6.64 0.71
C CYS A 120 23.01 -5.77 0.62
N GLY A 121 22.13 -5.82 1.62
CA GLY A 121 20.91 -5.02 1.67
C GLY A 121 21.19 -3.53 1.76
N ILE A 122 20.38 -2.76 1.04
CA ILE A 122 20.26 -1.30 1.20
C ILE A 122 19.09 -1.03 2.14
N SER A 123 17.95 -1.72 1.93
CA SER A 123 16.78 -1.68 2.81
C SER A 123 16.83 -2.80 3.87
N PRO A 124 16.40 -2.54 5.12
CA PRO A 124 16.31 -3.56 6.17
C PRO A 124 15.24 -4.63 5.87
N CYS A 125 14.31 -4.36 4.95
CA CYS A 125 13.25 -5.29 4.54
C CYS A 125 13.68 -6.26 3.44
N MET A 126 14.86 -6.06 2.85
CA MET A 126 15.34 -6.86 1.70
C MET A 126 15.39 -8.36 2.02
N SER A 127 14.88 -9.17 1.10
CA SER A 127 14.75 -10.62 1.23
C SER A 127 15.17 -11.37 -0.04
N LEU A 128 15.81 -12.51 0.13
CA LEU A 128 16.29 -13.40 -0.95
C LEU A 128 15.68 -14.79 -0.81
N CYS A 129 15.32 -15.40 -1.93
CA CYS A 129 15.00 -16.82 -1.97
C CYS A 129 16.27 -17.68 -1.84
N THR A 130 16.11 -18.95 -1.45
CA THR A 130 17.23 -19.89 -1.27
C THR A 130 18.15 -19.99 -2.48
N ASN A 131 17.60 -19.98 -3.70
CA ASN A 131 18.38 -20.09 -4.91
C ASN A 131 19.26 -18.84 -5.14
N CYS A 132 18.69 -17.64 -4.97
CA CYS A 132 19.44 -16.41 -5.13
C CYS A 132 20.47 -16.23 -4.02
N PHE A 133 20.14 -16.61 -2.78
CA PHE A 133 21.08 -16.58 -1.66
C PHE A 133 22.31 -17.46 -1.91
N LYS A 134 22.11 -18.71 -2.35
CA LYS A 134 23.23 -19.62 -2.61
C LYS A 134 24.08 -19.15 -3.80
N LYS A 135 23.43 -18.71 -4.88
CA LYS A 135 24.11 -18.31 -6.12
C LYS A 135 24.69 -16.89 -6.08
N GLY A 136 24.27 -16.06 -5.13
CA GLY A 136 24.83 -14.73 -4.86
C GLY A 136 26.01 -14.73 -3.88
N ASN A 137 26.52 -15.91 -3.48
CA ASN A 137 27.69 -16.08 -2.61
C ASN A 137 27.55 -15.41 -1.21
N HIS A 138 26.35 -15.45 -0.63
CA HIS A 138 26.06 -14.76 0.64
C HIS A 138 26.51 -15.49 1.91
N GLU A 139 27.01 -16.73 1.81
CA GLU A 139 27.28 -17.61 2.96
C GLU A 139 28.31 -17.05 3.96
N LYS A 140 29.16 -16.11 3.53
CA LYS A 140 30.20 -15.46 4.36
C LYS A 140 29.83 -14.05 4.82
N HIS A 141 28.62 -13.59 4.53
CA HIS A 141 28.14 -12.27 4.93
C HIS A 141 27.43 -12.31 6.29
N ASP A 142 27.11 -11.13 6.82
CA ASP A 142 26.13 -11.03 7.90
C ASP A 142 24.73 -11.22 7.32
N PHE A 143 24.09 -12.33 7.67
CA PHE A 143 22.75 -12.66 7.22
C PHE A 143 21.93 -13.35 8.33
N ASN A 144 20.61 -13.30 8.19
CA ASN A 144 19.68 -14.13 8.93
C ASN A 144 18.83 -14.96 7.97
N MET A 145 18.69 -16.24 8.29
CA MET A 145 17.68 -17.12 7.69
C MET A 145 16.42 -17.03 8.55
N PHE A 146 15.26 -16.89 7.92
CA PHE A 146 13.99 -16.80 8.62
C PHE A 146 12.88 -17.55 7.88
N LEU A 147 11.91 -18.03 8.65
CA LEU A 147 10.70 -18.62 8.12
C LEU A 147 9.65 -17.51 7.96
N SER A 148 9.34 -17.11 6.73
CA SER A 148 8.41 -16.01 6.50
C SER A 148 7.00 -16.39 6.98
N GLN A 149 6.40 -15.58 7.84
CA GLN A 149 5.04 -15.79 8.36
C GLN A 149 3.97 -15.08 7.54
N ALA A 150 4.34 -14.10 6.71
CA ALA A 150 3.40 -13.20 6.03
C ALA A 150 3.54 -13.21 4.49
N GLY A 151 4.29 -14.16 3.91
CA GLY A 151 4.67 -14.13 2.49
C GLY A 151 5.90 -13.26 2.22
N GLY A 152 6.29 -13.07 0.95
CA GLY A 152 7.42 -12.18 0.60
C GLY A 152 7.82 -12.31 -0.87
N ALA A 153 8.72 -11.45 -1.33
CA ALA A 153 9.29 -11.47 -2.68
C ALA A 153 10.82 -11.47 -2.64
N CYS A 154 11.44 -12.06 -3.67
CA CYS A 154 12.89 -12.07 -3.84
C CYS A 154 13.39 -10.77 -4.51
N ASP A 155 14.26 -10.05 -3.82
CA ASP A 155 14.84 -8.77 -4.25
C ASP A 155 16.09 -8.90 -5.13
N CYS A 156 16.52 -10.12 -5.47
CA CYS A 156 17.72 -10.33 -6.27
C CYS A 156 17.60 -9.65 -7.64
N GLY A 157 18.56 -8.79 -7.96
CA GLY A 157 18.59 -8.01 -9.21
C GLY A 157 18.00 -6.60 -9.09
N ASP A 158 17.32 -6.26 -7.99
CA ASP A 158 16.80 -4.91 -7.75
C ASP A 158 17.87 -4.03 -7.08
N THR A 159 18.45 -3.13 -7.88
CA THR A 159 19.52 -2.20 -7.46
C THR A 159 19.06 -1.14 -6.48
N SER A 160 17.74 -0.98 -6.30
CA SER A 160 17.18 0.00 -5.36
C SER A 160 17.15 -0.49 -3.92
N VAL A 161 17.18 -1.81 -3.70
CA VAL A 161 17.06 -2.42 -2.35
C VAL A 161 18.27 -3.29 -1.99
N MET A 162 19.16 -3.58 -2.95
CA MET A 162 20.33 -4.43 -2.76
C MET A 162 21.51 -4.02 -3.66
N LYS A 163 22.74 -4.15 -3.14
CA LYS A 163 23.98 -3.90 -3.90
C LYS A 163 24.19 -4.96 -4.99
N GLU A 164 24.64 -4.53 -6.16
CA GLU A 164 24.92 -5.43 -7.31
C GLU A 164 25.92 -6.55 -6.99
N SER A 165 26.84 -6.33 -6.04
CA SER A 165 27.81 -7.33 -5.60
C SER A 165 27.19 -8.58 -4.95
N GLY A 166 25.91 -8.51 -4.58
CA GLY A 166 25.15 -9.64 -4.05
C GLY A 166 24.12 -10.21 -5.03
N PHE A 167 24.12 -9.82 -6.30
CA PHE A 167 23.23 -10.45 -7.27
C PHE A 167 23.75 -11.84 -7.65
N CYS A 168 22.83 -12.77 -7.92
CA CYS A 168 23.20 -14.07 -8.47
C CYS A 168 23.58 -13.96 -9.95
N ASP A 169 24.15 -15.04 -10.49
CA ASP A 169 24.55 -15.17 -11.89
C ASP A 169 23.44 -14.93 -12.92
N LYS A 170 22.17 -15.17 -12.53
CA LYS A 170 21.00 -15.04 -13.41
C LYS A 170 20.33 -13.67 -13.41
N HIS A 171 20.56 -12.84 -12.39
CA HIS A 171 19.84 -11.58 -12.20
C HIS A 171 20.82 -10.41 -12.09
N GLY A 172 20.37 -9.23 -12.48
CA GLY A 172 21.13 -8.00 -12.50
C GLY A 172 21.31 -7.44 -13.92
N PRO A 173 21.91 -6.24 -14.04
CA PRO A 173 22.02 -5.52 -15.32
C PRO A 173 22.75 -6.29 -16.43
N LYS A 174 23.64 -7.21 -16.06
CA LYS A 174 24.45 -7.99 -17.00
C LYS A 174 23.71 -9.20 -17.60
N ALA A 175 22.54 -9.57 -17.07
CA ALA A 175 21.80 -10.76 -17.50
C ALA A 175 21.09 -10.60 -18.87
N ALA A 176 20.89 -9.35 -19.33
CA ALA A 176 20.19 -9.05 -20.58
C ALA A 176 21.11 -8.98 -21.83
N VAL A 177 22.43 -9.01 -21.64
CA VAL A 177 23.41 -8.86 -22.72
C VAL A 177 23.50 -10.19 -23.49
N ASN A 178 23.02 -10.23 -24.75
CA ASN A 178 23.03 -11.35 -25.72
C ASN A 178 21.74 -12.19 -25.94
N LYS A 179 20.55 -11.70 -25.56
CA LYS A 179 19.28 -12.39 -25.91
C LYS A 179 18.68 -11.88 -27.23
N SER A 180 18.14 -12.78 -28.04
CA SER A 180 17.41 -12.45 -29.28
C SER A 180 16.07 -11.79 -28.97
N ALA A 181 15.64 -10.85 -29.81
CA ALA A 181 14.31 -10.26 -29.71
C ALA A 181 13.23 -11.29 -30.04
N ALA A 182 12.10 -11.23 -29.32
CA ALA A 182 10.95 -12.10 -29.58
C ALA A 182 10.24 -11.73 -30.90
N PRO A 183 9.62 -12.70 -31.60
CA PRO A 183 8.76 -12.42 -32.74
C PRO A 183 7.61 -11.47 -32.39
N SER A 184 7.31 -10.49 -33.26
CA SER A 184 6.29 -9.46 -33.00
C SER A 184 4.87 -9.99 -32.83
N ASN A 185 4.58 -11.18 -33.35
CA ASN A 185 3.28 -11.82 -33.25
C ASN A 185 3.16 -12.82 -32.08
N LEU A 186 4.25 -13.11 -31.36
CA LEU A 186 4.25 -14.12 -30.29
C LEU A 186 3.19 -13.81 -29.21
N MET A 187 3.02 -12.54 -28.86
CA MET A 187 2.14 -12.10 -27.77
C MET A 187 0.79 -11.54 -28.25
N CYS A 188 0.54 -11.48 -29.56
CA CYS A 188 -0.60 -10.73 -30.12
C CYS A 188 -1.97 -11.22 -29.62
N VAL A 189 -2.13 -12.54 -29.42
CA VAL A 189 -3.38 -13.09 -28.87
C VAL A 189 -3.50 -12.76 -27.39
N ALA A 190 -2.42 -12.92 -26.61
CA ALA A 190 -2.41 -12.58 -25.20
C ALA A 190 -2.78 -11.09 -25.00
N GLU A 191 -2.20 -10.18 -25.80
CA GLU A 191 -2.51 -8.74 -25.78
C GLU A 191 -3.99 -8.42 -26.04
N ALA A 192 -4.61 -9.18 -26.95
CA ALA A 192 -6.00 -9.02 -27.33
C ALA A 192 -6.97 -9.53 -26.25
N ILE A 193 -6.66 -10.66 -25.60
CA ILE A 193 -7.61 -11.32 -24.69
C ILE A 193 -7.40 -10.98 -23.21
N MET A 194 -6.19 -10.59 -22.79
CA MET A 194 -5.85 -10.31 -21.38
C MET A 194 -6.80 -9.33 -20.69
N PRO A 195 -7.23 -8.21 -21.30
CA PRO A 195 -8.14 -7.27 -20.65
C PRO A 195 -9.49 -7.90 -20.26
N ARG A 196 -10.01 -8.82 -21.08
CA ARG A 196 -11.28 -9.51 -20.79
C ARG A 196 -11.13 -10.59 -19.72
N ILE A 197 -9.97 -11.23 -19.63
CA ILE A 197 -9.65 -12.19 -18.55
C ILE A 197 -9.57 -11.47 -17.20
N ILE A 198 -8.88 -10.32 -17.15
CA ILE A 198 -8.83 -9.49 -15.94
C ILE A 198 -10.23 -8.98 -15.58
N LEU A 199 -11.01 -8.52 -16.57
CA LEU A 199 -12.38 -8.08 -16.35
C LEU A 199 -13.25 -9.20 -15.77
N ARG A 200 -13.11 -10.45 -16.22
CA ARG A 200 -13.90 -11.58 -15.69
C ARG A 200 -13.63 -11.81 -14.20
N LEU A 201 -12.38 -11.68 -13.76
CA LEU A 201 -12.02 -11.71 -12.33
C LEU A 201 -12.69 -10.56 -11.57
N ILE A 202 -12.58 -9.33 -12.07
CA ILE A 202 -13.20 -8.16 -11.44
C ILE A 202 -14.73 -8.27 -11.35
N GLN A 203 -15.37 -8.76 -12.42
CA GLN A 203 -16.80 -9.05 -12.45
C GLN A 203 -17.19 -10.07 -11.37
N TYR A 204 -16.38 -11.12 -11.19
CA TYR A 204 -16.59 -12.09 -10.12
C TYR A 204 -16.45 -11.48 -8.71
N LEU A 205 -15.46 -10.61 -8.49
CA LEU A 205 -15.30 -9.89 -7.22
C LEU A 205 -16.52 -8.99 -6.95
N ARG A 206 -17.03 -8.27 -7.95
CA ARG A 206 -18.26 -7.47 -7.79
C ARG A 206 -19.47 -8.33 -7.41
N GLU A 207 -19.67 -9.46 -8.07
CA GLU A 207 -20.81 -10.34 -7.77
C GLU A 207 -20.83 -10.79 -6.32
N ASN A 208 -19.65 -11.10 -5.78
CA ASN A 208 -19.47 -11.60 -4.42
C ASN A 208 -19.38 -10.49 -3.37
N SER A 209 -19.50 -9.21 -3.75
CA SER A 209 -19.58 -8.09 -2.80
C SER A 209 -21.02 -7.74 -2.41
N LYS A 210 -22.02 -8.41 -2.98
CA LYS A 210 -23.45 -8.12 -2.74
C LYS A 210 -23.87 -8.61 -1.35
N VAL A 211 -24.82 -7.90 -0.75
CA VAL A 211 -25.49 -8.33 0.50
C VAL A 211 -26.15 -9.69 0.26
N GLY A 212 -25.78 -10.71 1.04
CA GLY A 212 -26.26 -12.09 0.90
C GLY A 212 -25.39 -13.00 0.02
N ALA A 213 -24.30 -12.49 -0.57
CA ALA A 213 -23.27 -13.31 -1.20
C ALA A 213 -22.48 -14.14 -0.15
N PRO A 214 -21.77 -15.20 -0.56
CA PRO A 214 -20.86 -15.93 0.31
C PRO A 214 -19.82 -15.01 0.96
N ASP A 215 -19.28 -15.40 2.12
CA ASP A 215 -18.13 -14.72 2.72
C ASP A 215 -17.01 -14.55 1.69
N PHE A 216 -16.35 -13.38 1.67
CA PHE A 216 -15.34 -13.05 0.68
C PHE A 216 -14.20 -14.08 0.67
N LYS A 217 -13.92 -14.71 1.83
CA LYS A 217 -12.95 -15.82 1.93
C LYS A 217 -13.34 -17.01 1.05
N THR A 218 -14.61 -17.38 1.02
CA THR A 218 -15.15 -18.45 0.16
C THR A 218 -15.07 -18.07 -1.30
N ALA A 219 -15.45 -16.84 -1.66
CA ALA A 219 -15.37 -16.37 -3.04
C ALA A 219 -13.92 -16.40 -3.57
N ILE A 220 -12.95 -15.95 -2.75
CA ILE A 220 -11.53 -16.02 -3.13
C ILE A 220 -11.04 -17.46 -3.27
N GLN A 221 -11.53 -18.39 -2.43
CA GLN A 221 -11.19 -19.80 -2.52
C GLN A 221 -11.73 -20.43 -3.81
N GLU A 222 -12.95 -20.10 -4.23
CA GLU A 222 -13.50 -20.54 -5.52
C GLU A 222 -12.71 -19.96 -6.72
N ALA A 223 -12.19 -18.75 -6.59
CA ALA A 223 -11.35 -18.12 -7.62
C ALA A 223 -9.91 -18.66 -7.68
N GLU A 224 -9.50 -19.57 -6.80
CA GLU A 224 -8.10 -20.02 -6.66
C GLU A 224 -7.51 -20.51 -7.99
N VAL A 225 -8.22 -21.36 -8.72
CA VAL A 225 -7.72 -21.94 -9.98
C VAL A 225 -7.57 -20.87 -11.08
N TYR A 226 -8.45 -19.86 -11.07
CA TYR A 226 -8.41 -18.73 -12.00
C TYR A 226 -7.26 -17.78 -11.68
N LEU A 227 -7.06 -17.44 -10.40
CA LEU A 227 -5.93 -16.66 -9.92
C LEU A 227 -4.61 -17.38 -10.20
N LYS A 228 -4.57 -18.71 -10.01
CA LYS A 228 -3.41 -19.53 -10.35
C LYS A 228 -3.07 -19.43 -11.84
N MET A 229 -4.06 -19.45 -12.74
CA MET A 229 -3.81 -19.25 -14.18
C MET A 229 -3.11 -17.90 -14.44
N LEU A 230 -3.55 -16.80 -13.80
CA LEU A 230 -2.92 -15.48 -13.94
C LEU A 230 -1.48 -15.47 -13.39
N VAL A 231 -1.23 -16.15 -12.28
CA VAL A 231 0.12 -16.31 -11.72
C VAL A 231 1.01 -17.16 -12.64
N ASP A 232 0.50 -18.25 -13.20
CA ASP A 232 1.22 -19.10 -14.16
C ASP A 232 1.62 -18.31 -15.41
N LEU A 233 0.74 -17.41 -15.90
CA LEU A 233 1.05 -16.49 -16.99
C LEU A 233 2.16 -15.50 -16.62
N ASN A 234 2.07 -14.85 -15.46
CA ASN A 234 3.14 -13.98 -14.95
C ASN A 234 4.50 -14.70 -14.89
N ASN A 235 4.50 -15.98 -14.55
CA ASN A 235 5.69 -16.82 -14.42
C ASN A 235 6.32 -17.22 -15.76
N MET A 236 5.70 -16.89 -16.90
CA MET A 236 6.29 -17.10 -18.23
C MET A 236 7.46 -16.15 -18.52
N GLY A 237 7.60 -15.05 -17.76
CA GLY A 237 8.72 -14.12 -17.90
C GLY A 237 8.30 -12.70 -18.30
N ALA A 238 9.29 -11.88 -18.65
CA ALA A 238 9.13 -10.44 -18.87
C ALA A 238 8.10 -10.09 -19.96
N LEU A 239 8.02 -10.89 -21.05
CA LEU A 239 7.10 -10.64 -22.15
C LEU A 239 5.63 -10.74 -21.72
N MET A 240 5.26 -11.83 -21.03
CA MET A 240 3.88 -12.01 -20.56
C MET A 240 3.54 -11.01 -19.45
N ARG A 241 4.50 -10.71 -18.57
CA ARG A 241 4.35 -9.62 -17.60
C ARG A 241 4.02 -8.30 -18.27
N HIS A 242 4.76 -7.91 -19.30
CA HIS A 242 4.49 -6.66 -20.01
C HIS A 242 3.07 -6.61 -20.62
N VAL A 243 2.57 -7.73 -21.15
CA VAL A 243 1.18 -7.84 -21.63
C VAL A 243 0.17 -7.64 -20.50
N MET A 244 0.39 -8.30 -19.37
CA MET A 244 -0.45 -8.17 -18.18
C MET A 244 -0.41 -6.75 -17.61
N THR A 245 0.78 -6.14 -17.50
CA THR A 245 0.97 -4.74 -17.10
C THR A 245 0.17 -3.82 -18.00
N THR A 246 0.35 -3.93 -19.32
CA THR A 246 -0.36 -3.10 -20.31
C THR A 246 -1.88 -3.29 -20.22
N ALA A 247 -2.37 -4.49 -19.92
CA ALA A 247 -3.79 -4.71 -19.72
C ALA A 247 -4.29 -4.06 -18.42
N LEU A 248 -3.55 -4.23 -17.31
CA LEU A 248 -3.91 -3.74 -15.98
C LEU A 248 -3.88 -2.22 -15.87
N THR A 249 -2.94 -1.55 -16.53
CA THR A 249 -2.65 -0.12 -16.34
C THR A 249 -3.19 0.79 -17.44
N ASN A 250 -3.79 0.25 -18.51
CA ASN A 250 -4.25 1.06 -19.65
C ASN A 250 -5.66 1.67 -19.42
N PRO A 251 -5.77 3.01 -19.34
CA PRO A 251 -7.06 3.66 -19.04
C PRO A 251 -8.09 3.58 -20.17
N GLN A 252 -7.65 3.50 -21.42
CA GLN A 252 -8.55 3.39 -22.57
C GLN A 252 -9.20 2.01 -22.62
N LYS A 253 -8.42 0.94 -22.36
CA LYS A 253 -8.94 -0.43 -22.26
C LYS A 253 -9.93 -0.56 -21.12
N TYR A 254 -9.61 -0.01 -19.94
CA TYR A 254 -10.55 0.01 -18.82
C TYR A 254 -11.84 0.74 -19.19
N ARG A 255 -11.75 2.01 -19.62
CA ARG A 255 -12.93 2.81 -19.99
C ARG A 255 -13.81 2.13 -21.04
N GLY A 256 -13.22 1.63 -22.13
CA GLY A 256 -13.97 0.98 -23.21
C GLY A 256 -14.67 -0.33 -22.81
N LEU A 257 -14.24 -0.95 -21.72
CA LEU A 257 -14.83 -2.18 -21.19
C LEU A 257 -15.80 -1.92 -20.03
N MET A 258 -15.70 -0.75 -19.41
CA MET A 258 -16.39 -0.34 -18.20
C MET A 258 -17.55 0.63 -18.43
N ASP A 259 -17.55 1.36 -19.55
CA ASP A 259 -18.59 2.33 -19.87
C ASP A 259 -19.96 1.65 -20.09
N PRO A 260 -20.96 1.91 -19.23
CA PRO A 260 -22.30 1.32 -19.36
C PRO A 260 -22.97 1.65 -20.69
N SER A 261 -22.63 2.77 -21.33
CA SER A 261 -23.17 3.16 -22.63
C SER A 261 -22.72 2.24 -23.77
N THR A 262 -21.57 1.56 -23.61
CA THR A 262 -21.09 0.52 -24.55
C THR A 262 -22.03 -0.69 -24.58
N TYR A 263 -22.76 -0.92 -23.48
CA TYR A 263 -23.70 -2.01 -23.31
C TYR A 263 -25.14 -1.47 -23.30
N ALA A 264 -25.51 -0.62 -24.26
CA ALA A 264 -26.87 -0.07 -24.37
C ALA A 264 -27.91 -1.06 -24.93
N GLY A 265 -27.48 -2.24 -25.40
CA GLY A 265 -28.36 -3.28 -25.93
C GLY A 265 -29.20 -4.00 -24.86
N GLU A 266 -30.10 -4.85 -25.31
CA GLU A 266 -30.97 -5.68 -24.46
C GLU A 266 -30.50 -7.13 -24.34
N SER A 267 -29.28 -7.45 -24.80
CA SER A 267 -28.75 -8.80 -24.63
C SER A 267 -28.60 -9.12 -23.14
N ARG A 268 -28.69 -10.42 -22.79
CA ARG A 268 -28.47 -10.87 -21.39
C ARG A 268 -27.12 -10.39 -20.84
N TYR A 269 -26.09 -10.35 -21.68
CA TYR A 269 -24.76 -9.89 -21.29
C TYR A 269 -24.70 -8.38 -21.07
N ASP A 270 -25.42 -7.58 -21.87
CA ASP A 270 -25.50 -6.12 -21.68
C ASP A 270 -26.16 -5.77 -20.36
N VAL A 271 -27.28 -6.44 -20.04
CA VAL A 271 -27.98 -6.29 -18.75
C VAL A 271 -27.03 -6.62 -17.60
N TYR A 272 -26.35 -7.76 -17.70
CA TYR A 272 -25.37 -8.18 -16.70
C TYR A 272 -24.26 -7.13 -16.49
N CYS A 273 -23.68 -6.58 -17.56
CA CYS A 273 -22.59 -5.60 -17.45
C CYS A 273 -23.05 -4.32 -16.73
N ARG A 274 -24.28 -3.85 -17.01
CA ARG A 274 -24.86 -2.70 -16.31
C ARG A 274 -25.10 -2.99 -14.83
N ASP A 275 -25.63 -4.17 -14.50
CA ASP A 275 -25.87 -4.57 -13.10
C ASP A 275 -24.55 -4.77 -12.33
N SER A 276 -23.53 -5.35 -12.98
CA SER A 276 -22.18 -5.47 -12.44
C SER A 276 -21.58 -4.09 -12.15
N TYR A 277 -21.70 -3.14 -13.09
CA TYR A 277 -21.23 -1.77 -12.88
C TYR A 277 -21.96 -1.06 -11.74
N LYS A 278 -23.29 -1.23 -11.64
CA LYS A 278 -24.07 -0.70 -10.51
C LYS A 278 -23.58 -1.27 -9.18
N THR A 279 -23.31 -2.57 -9.12
CA THR A 279 -22.78 -3.24 -7.92
C THR A 279 -21.43 -2.64 -7.51
N TYR A 280 -20.56 -2.37 -8.47
CA TYR A 280 -19.30 -1.67 -8.24
C TYR A 280 -19.51 -0.24 -7.69
N GLN A 281 -20.43 0.53 -8.26
CA GLN A 281 -20.75 1.87 -7.76
C GLN A 281 -21.28 1.86 -6.33
N ASP A 282 -22.13 0.89 -6.00
CA ASP A 282 -22.66 0.73 -4.65
C ASP A 282 -21.55 0.33 -3.66
N ALA A 283 -20.62 -0.54 -4.07
CA ALA A 283 -19.46 -0.92 -3.27
C ALA A 283 -18.53 0.27 -2.97
N ILE A 284 -18.22 1.11 -3.96
CA ILE A 284 -17.40 2.33 -3.74
C ILE A 284 -18.05 3.27 -2.73
N LYS A 285 -19.36 3.47 -2.80
CA LYS A 285 -20.10 4.30 -1.84
C LYS A 285 -20.10 3.72 -0.44
N GLY A 286 -19.92 2.41 -0.30
CA GLY A 286 -19.79 1.72 0.99
C GLY A 286 -18.46 1.97 1.72
N LEU A 287 -17.45 2.50 1.02
CA LEU A 287 -16.12 2.77 1.57
C LEU A 287 -15.63 4.19 1.23
N PRO A 288 -16.33 5.24 1.72
CA PRO A 288 -15.92 6.62 1.48
C PRO A 288 -14.68 6.98 2.31
N ASN A 289 -13.87 7.91 1.83
CA ASN A 289 -12.88 8.58 2.68
C ASN A 289 -13.57 9.61 3.59
N PRO A 290 -13.01 9.93 4.77
CA PRO A 290 -13.44 11.10 5.52
C PRO A 290 -13.20 12.40 4.72
N GLU A 291 -13.96 13.45 5.02
CA GLU A 291 -13.75 14.76 4.39
C GLU A 291 -12.32 15.24 4.71
N PRO A 292 -11.49 15.54 3.70
CA PRO A 292 -10.16 16.05 3.92
C PRO A 292 -10.20 17.47 4.50
N PRO A 293 -9.14 17.90 5.22
CA PRO A 293 -8.95 19.30 5.54
C PRO A 293 -9.01 20.17 4.27
N ASP A 294 -9.46 21.42 4.39
CA ASP A 294 -9.71 22.30 3.24
C ASP A 294 -8.50 22.41 2.29
N GLU A 295 -7.29 22.47 2.85
CA GLU A 295 -6.02 22.54 2.13
C GLU A 295 -5.74 21.31 1.23
N TYR A 296 -6.36 20.18 1.54
CA TYR A 296 -6.14 18.88 0.89
C TYR A 296 -7.36 18.35 0.14
N LYS A 297 -8.39 19.18 -0.09
CA LYS A 297 -9.59 18.80 -0.86
C LYS A 297 -9.30 18.34 -2.28
N GLU A 298 -8.29 18.92 -2.91
CA GLU A 298 -7.83 18.54 -4.26
C GLU A 298 -6.89 17.32 -4.27
N CYS A 299 -6.52 16.77 -3.12
CA CYS A 299 -5.66 15.60 -3.04
C CYS A 299 -6.44 14.33 -3.43
N ALA A 300 -6.13 13.75 -4.59
CA ALA A 300 -6.82 12.58 -5.14
C ALA A 300 -6.93 11.40 -4.14
N SER A 301 -5.90 11.15 -3.34
CA SER A 301 -5.90 10.07 -2.33
C SER A 301 -6.84 10.31 -1.14
N LEU A 302 -7.26 11.55 -0.93
CA LEU A 302 -8.12 11.95 0.18
C LEU A 302 -9.53 12.35 -0.28
N GLN A 303 -9.81 12.29 -1.58
CA GLN A 303 -11.15 12.55 -2.10
C GLN A 303 -12.16 11.55 -1.54
N GLU A 304 -13.34 12.06 -1.18
CA GLU A 304 -14.46 11.29 -0.63
C GLU A 304 -14.86 10.16 -1.58
N GLN A 305 -15.07 10.51 -2.85
CA GLN A 305 -15.42 9.57 -3.91
C GLN A 305 -14.18 9.10 -4.68
N LEU A 306 -14.14 7.80 -4.94
CA LEU A 306 -13.05 7.15 -5.65
C LEU A 306 -13.46 6.94 -7.10
N GLU A 307 -12.62 7.40 -8.04
CA GLU A 307 -12.79 7.16 -9.46
C GLU A 307 -11.60 6.35 -9.98
N HIS A 308 -11.85 5.07 -10.30
CA HIS A 308 -10.82 4.22 -10.90
C HIS A 308 -10.71 4.48 -12.40
N LYS A 309 -9.47 4.53 -12.88
CA LYS A 309 -9.11 4.74 -14.27
C LYS A 309 -8.55 3.49 -14.92
N THR A 310 -8.15 2.49 -14.14
CA THR A 310 -7.48 1.28 -14.63
C THR A 310 -8.01 0.04 -13.90
N PHE A 311 -7.84 -1.14 -14.52
CA PHE A 311 -8.19 -2.40 -13.85
C PHE A 311 -7.36 -2.63 -12.59
N LEU A 312 -6.11 -2.15 -12.57
CA LEU A 312 -5.25 -2.26 -11.40
C LEU A 312 -5.81 -1.49 -10.21
N GLU A 313 -6.26 -0.25 -10.43
CA GLU A 313 -6.84 0.58 -9.37
C GLU A 313 -8.09 -0.08 -8.77
N GLU A 314 -8.96 -0.64 -9.60
CA GLU A 314 -10.14 -1.36 -9.11
C GLU A 314 -9.76 -2.69 -8.42
N LEU A 315 -8.76 -3.42 -8.92
CA LEU A 315 -8.31 -4.65 -8.28
C LEU A 315 -7.71 -4.37 -6.89
N VAL A 316 -7.02 -3.22 -6.72
CA VAL A 316 -6.57 -2.75 -5.41
C VAL A 316 -7.76 -2.39 -4.51
N PHE A 317 -8.82 -1.77 -5.05
CA PHE A 317 -10.05 -1.54 -4.28
C PHE A 317 -10.63 -2.83 -3.73
N TRP A 318 -10.78 -3.86 -4.56
CA TRP A 318 -11.28 -5.17 -4.09
C TRP A 318 -10.33 -5.84 -3.10
N THR A 319 -9.03 -5.62 -3.24
CA THR A 319 -8.04 -6.08 -2.26
C THR A 319 -8.28 -5.43 -0.89
N VAL A 320 -8.59 -4.13 -0.85
CA VAL A 320 -8.89 -3.42 0.40
C VAL A 320 -10.27 -3.82 0.95
N ALA A 321 -11.29 -3.85 0.10
CA ALA A 321 -12.67 -4.19 0.48
C ALA A 321 -12.79 -5.62 1.02
N TYR A 322 -11.93 -6.54 0.60
CA TYR A 322 -11.88 -7.94 1.05
C TYR A 322 -10.77 -8.21 2.06
N GLU A 323 -10.26 -7.18 2.74
CA GLU A 323 -9.28 -7.33 3.83
C GLU A 323 -8.00 -8.09 3.40
N PHE A 324 -7.45 -7.70 2.25
CA PHE A 324 -6.19 -8.18 1.69
C PHE A 324 -6.15 -9.71 1.50
N PRO A 325 -7.00 -10.29 0.63
CA PRO A 325 -7.03 -11.73 0.44
C PRO A 325 -5.70 -12.24 -0.15
N GLN A 326 -5.11 -13.26 0.48
CA GLN A 326 -3.74 -13.72 0.22
C GLN A 326 -3.50 -14.06 -1.26
N GLN A 327 -4.45 -14.69 -1.94
CA GLN A 327 -4.30 -15.09 -3.34
C GLN A 327 -4.27 -13.87 -4.29
N VAL A 328 -5.04 -12.82 -4.01
CA VAL A 328 -5.02 -11.58 -4.79
C VAL A 328 -3.75 -10.79 -4.49
N VAL A 329 -3.37 -10.69 -3.21
CA VAL A 329 -2.09 -10.10 -2.80
C VAL A 329 -0.92 -10.79 -3.49
N CYS A 330 -0.93 -12.12 -3.55
CA CYS A 330 0.08 -12.90 -4.25
C CYS A 330 0.14 -12.53 -5.73
N LEU A 331 -0.99 -12.44 -6.43
CA LEU A 331 -1.04 -12.00 -7.83
C LEU A 331 -0.44 -10.59 -8.01
N LEU A 332 -0.85 -9.64 -7.16
CA LEU A 332 -0.38 -8.25 -7.24
C LEU A 332 1.14 -8.15 -7.01
N LEU A 333 1.66 -8.84 -5.99
CA LEU A 333 3.09 -8.79 -5.68
C LEU A 333 3.95 -9.54 -6.71
N ASN A 334 3.43 -10.59 -7.35
CA ASN A 334 4.17 -11.37 -8.36
C ASN A 334 4.51 -10.57 -9.62
N MET A 335 3.78 -9.48 -9.87
CA MET A 335 3.95 -8.60 -11.01
C MET A 335 4.98 -7.48 -10.77
N LEU A 336 5.46 -7.29 -9.52
CA LEU A 336 6.45 -6.26 -9.15
C LEU A 336 7.78 -6.25 -9.91
N PRO A 337 8.26 -7.35 -10.53
CA PRO A 337 9.44 -7.31 -11.38
C PRO A 337 9.32 -6.35 -12.58
N ASP A 338 8.09 -6.06 -13.02
CA ASP A 338 7.84 -5.05 -14.05
C ASP A 338 7.81 -3.65 -13.41
N PRO A 339 8.70 -2.72 -13.83
CA PRO A 339 8.83 -1.42 -13.19
C PRO A 339 7.63 -0.50 -13.42
N ASP A 340 7.01 -0.55 -14.61
CA ASP A 340 5.83 0.25 -14.94
C ASP A 340 4.64 -0.22 -14.11
N TYR A 341 4.52 -1.53 -13.93
CA TYR A 341 3.56 -2.12 -13.01
C TYR A 341 3.81 -1.71 -11.55
N LYS A 342 5.05 -1.82 -11.06
CA LYS A 342 5.42 -1.48 -9.67
C LYS A 342 5.06 -0.05 -9.33
N GLU A 343 5.33 0.89 -10.24
CA GLU A 343 4.89 2.28 -10.09
C GLU A 343 3.37 2.39 -10.07
N ALA A 344 2.66 1.79 -11.03
CA ALA A 344 1.20 1.85 -11.09
C ALA A 344 0.52 1.24 -9.86
N LEU A 345 1.02 0.11 -9.35
CA LEU A 345 0.51 -0.54 -8.14
C LEU A 345 0.75 0.34 -6.90
N THR A 346 1.93 0.96 -6.79
CA THR A 346 2.23 1.85 -5.67
C THR A 346 1.32 3.08 -5.70
N ARG A 347 1.09 3.68 -6.87
CA ARG A 347 0.12 4.79 -7.02
C ARG A 347 -1.28 4.35 -6.61
N ALA A 348 -1.76 3.21 -7.11
CA ALA A 348 -3.06 2.67 -6.75
C ALA A 348 -3.18 2.43 -5.24
N PHE A 349 -2.15 1.88 -4.60
CA PHE A 349 -2.12 1.68 -3.16
C PHE A 349 -2.24 3.01 -2.39
N VAL A 350 -1.50 4.04 -2.80
CA VAL A 350 -1.56 5.38 -2.20
C VAL A 350 -2.94 6.04 -2.35
N LEU A 351 -3.64 5.81 -3.46
CA LEU A 351 -5.03 6.29 -3.64
C LEU A 351 -6.02 5.65 -2.67
N HIS A 352 -5.72 4.45 -2.16
CA HIS A 352 -6.57 3.71 -1.23
C HIS A 352 -6.10 3.82 0.23
N TYR A 353 -4.98 4.49 0.50
CA TYR A 353 -4.31 4.46 1.79
C TYR A 353 -5.22 4.91 2.96
N SER A 354 -5.98 6.00 2.76
CA SER A 354 -6.93 6.47 3.78
C SER A 354 -8.12 5.53 3.98
N ARG A 355 -8.47 4.69 2.99
CA ARG A 355 -9.50 3.65 3.14
C ARG A 355 -8.96 2.43 3.89
N ILE A 356 -7.69 2.10 3.69
CA ILE A 356 -7.00 1.03 4.44
C ILE A 356 -7.02 1.35 5.94
N SER A 357 -6.78 2.61 6.33
CA SER A 357 -6.84 3.00 7.75
C SER A 357 -8.22 2.78 8.37
N MET A 358 -9.29 3.09 7.63
CA MET A 358 -10.67 2.85 8.08
C MET A 358 -11.02 1.37 8.16
N MET A 359 -10.44 0.54 7.29
CA MET A 359 -10.63 -0.92 7.36
C MET A 359 -9.90 -1.53 8.55
N LEU A 360 -8.68 -1.09 8.84
CA LEU A 360 -7.93 -1.52 10.03
C LEU A 360 -8.68 -1.19 11.34
N GLU A 361 -9.29 -0.01 11.41
CA GLU A 361 -10.10 0.42 12.56
C GLU A 361 -11.34 -0.46 12.79
N ARG A 362 -11.96 -0.96 11.72
CA ARG A 362 -13.24 -1.70 11.76
C ARG A 362 -13.06 -3.23 11.75
N SER A 363 -11.84 -3.71 11.58
CA SER A 363 -11.58 -5.14 11.40
C SER A 363 -11.89 -5.95 12.66
N VAL A 364 -12.43 -7.15 12.44
CA VAL A 364 -12.64 -8.15 13.49
C VAL A 364 -11.39 -9.00 13.77
N ASP A 365 -10.39 -8.94 12.88
CA ASP A 365 -9.09 -9.64 13.00
C ASP A 365 -7.94 -8.68 12.62
N PRO A 366 -7.68 -7.64 13.46
CA PRO A 366 -6.72 -6.60 13.13
C PRO A 366 -5.29 -7.12 12.96
N ASP A 367 -4.88 -8.14 13.70
CA ASP A 367 -3.54 -8.72 13.62
C ASP A 367 -3.26 -9.29 12.21
N THR A 368 -4.16 -10.13 11.70
CA THR A 368 -3.99 -10.74 10.38
C THR A 368 -4.01 -9.68 9.28
N LEU A 369 -4.96 -8.74 9.35
CA LEU A 369 -5.07 -7.65 8.38
C LEU A 369 -3.83 -6.75 8.41
N SER A 370 -3.36 -6.37 9.59
CA SER A 370 -2.18 -5.52 9.80
C SER A 370 -0.93 -6.12 9.17
N ASN A 371 -0.68 -7.41 9.40
CA ASN A 371 0.45 -8.11 8.81
C ASN A 371 0.39 -8.15 7.29
N ARG A 372 -0.80 -8.33 6.69
CA ARG A 372 -0.99 -8.34 5.23
C ARG A 372 -0.79 -6.97 4.60
N VAL A 373 -1.31 -5.91 5.25
CA VAL A 373 -1.11 -4.52 4.81
C VAL A 373 0.38 -4.21 4.79
N VAL A 374 1.08 -4.44 5.91
CA VAL A 374 2.53 -4.19 6.02
C VAL A 374 3.30 -5.03 5.01
N HIS A 375 2.92 -6.28 4.79
CA HIS A 375 3.57 -7.12 3.81
C HIS A 375 3.49 -6.55 2.39
N VAL A 376 2.37 -5.95 2.00
CA VAL A 376 2.25 -5.29 0.69
C VAL A 376 3.06 -4.00 0.68
N SER A 377 2.84 -3.11 1.65
CA SER A 377 3.40 -1.77 1.66
C SER A 377 4.93 -1.74 1.72
N VAL A 378 5.58 -2.67 2.43
CA VAL A 378 7.05 -2.74 2.47
C VAL A 378 7.64 -3.05 1.09
N GLN A 379 6.94 -3.80 0.23
CA GLN A 379 7.40 -4.08 -1.14
C GLN A 379 7.29 -2.85 -2.05
N LEU A 380 6.36 -1.94 -1.73
CA LEU A 380 6.06 -0.74 -2.52
C LEU A 380 6.94 0.44 -2.09
N PHE A 381 7.10 0.67 -0.78
CA PHE A 381 7.75 1.86 -0.22
C PHE A 381 9.25 1.70 0.07
N SER A 382 9.83 0.51 -0.11
CA SER A 382 11.27 0.28 0.10
C SER A 382 12.16 0.97 -0.95
N ASN A 383 11.64 1.34 -2.12
CA ASN A 383 12.41 2.01 -3.17
C ASN A 383 12.40 3.53 -2.94
N GLU A 384 13.56 4.12 -2.63
CA GLU A 384 13.71 5.56 -2.36
C GLU A 384 13.13 6.44 -3.49
N SER A 385 13.50 6.14 -4.74
CA SER A 385 13.09 6.95 -5.89
C SER A 385 11.56 6.96 -6.07
N LEU A 386 10.92 5.81 -5.85
CA LEU A 386 9.48 5.66 -5.97
C LEU A 386 8.77 6.30 -4.78
N ALA A 387 9.27 6.10 -3.56
CA ALA A 387 8.76 6.77 -2.36
C ALA A 387 8.79 8.29 -2.53
N VAL A 388 9.90 8.86 -3.00
CA VAL A 388 10.02 10.30 -3.31
C VAL A 388 8.98 10.74 -4.34
N ARG A 389 8.78 9.98 -5.43
CA ARG A 389 7.73 10.29 -6.42
C ARG A 389 6.34 10.30 -5.79
N MET A 390 6.02 9.35 -4.92
CA MET A 390 4.72 9.30 -4.24
C MET A 390 4.51 10.47 -3.27
N VAL A 391 5.56 10.90 -2.59
CA VAL A 391 5.52 12.10 -1.74
C VAL A 391 5.25 13.34 -2.58
N ASP A 392 5.98 13.50 -3.69
CA ASP A 392 5.89 14.71 -4.51
C ASP A 392 4.58 14.79 -5.32
N GLN A 393 4.10 13.66 -5.85
CA GLN A 393 2.96 13.63 -6.78
C GLN A 393 1.61 13.30 -6.13
N LEU A 394 1.60 12.51 -5.06
CA LEU A 394 0.38 12.03 -4.38
C LEU A 394 0.33 12.45 -2.91
N LYS A 395 1.24 13.31 -2.46
CA LYS A 395 1.30 13.82 -1.09
C LYS A 395 1.35 12.70 -0.04
N LEU A 396 2.06 11.61 -0.32
CA LEU A 396 2.09 10.41 0.51
C LEU A 396 2.27 10.67 2.02
N LEU A 397 3.22 11.53 2.40
CA LEU A 397 3.43 11.89 3.83
C LEU A 397 2.19 12.51 4.46
N HIS A 398 1.50 13.39 3.74
CA HIS A 398 0.29 14.06 4.22
C HIS A 398 -0.84 13.05 4.37
N VAL A 399 -1.02 12.18 3.36
CA VAL A 399 -2.01 11.09 3.40
C VAL A 399 -1.77 10.20 4.62
N MET A 400 -0.52 9.79 4.89
CA MET A 400 -0.16 8.96 6.04
C MET A 400 -0.48 9.65 7.38
N VAL A 401 -0.04 10.91 7.56
CA VAL A 401 -0.25 11.66 8.82
C VAL A 401 -1.74 11.96 9.03
N ILE A 402 -2.47 12.36 7.99
CA ILE A 402 -3.92 12.62 8.06
C ILE A 402 -4.67 11.33 8.43
N SER A 403 -4.34 10.19 7.81
CA SER A 403 -4.97 8.91 8.13
C SER A 403 -4.71 8.47 9.57
N LEU A 404 -3.49 8.67 10.09
CA LEU A 404 -3.15 8.42 11.50
C LEU A 404 -3.92 9.35 12.45
N LYS A 405 -3.90 10.66 12.18
CA LYS A 405 -4.62 11.67 12.97
C LYS A 405 -6.12 11.40 13.00
N TYR A 406 -6.71 11.03 11.86
CA TYR A 406 -8.13 10.67 11.77
C TYR A 406 -8.46 9.45 12.64
N MET A 407 -7.66 8.38 12.56
CA MET A 407 -7.85 7.18 13.39
C MET A 407 -7.82 7.51 14.89
N MET A 408 -6.88 8.33 15.34
CA MET A 408 -6.76 8.72 16.75
C MET A 408 -7.86 9.69 17.21
N SER A 409 -8.29 10.60 16.33
CA SER A 409 -9.32 11.60 16.64
C SER A 409 -10.66 10.99 17.12
N LYS A 410 -10.98 9.77 16.69
CA LYS A 410 -12.21 9.06 17.05
C LYS A 410 -12.22 8.44 18.44
N ILE A 411 -11.05 8.32 19.06
CA ILE A 411 -10.87 7.65 20.35
C ILE A 411 -10.39 8.64 21.43
N LEU A 412 -10.55 9.94 21.20
CA LEU A 412 -10.14 10.95 22.16
C LEU A 412 -11.06 10.98 23.39
N ILE A 413 -10.45 11.13 24.55
CA ILE A 413 -11.08 11.37 25.84
C ILE A 413 -10.47 12.62 26.48
N GLN A 414 -11.24 13.32 27.32
CA GLN A 414 -10.73 14.49 28.02
C GLN A 414 -9.56 14.09 28.92
N ASN A 415 -8.47 14.85 28.85
CA ASN A 415 -7.32 14.67 29.71
C ASN A 415 -7.67 15.12 31.14
N VAL A 416 -7.24 14.35 32.12
CA VAL A 416 -7.54 14.62 33.54
C VAL A 416 -6.33 15.10 34.32
N LEU A 417 -5.17 15.30 33.67
CA LEU A 417 -3.93 15.73 34.33
C LEU A 417 -4.09 17.16 34.89
N HIS A 418 -3.49 17.40 36.07
CA HIS A 418 -3.53 18.69 36.78
C HIS A 418 -4.95 19.07 37.24
N ASP A 419 -5.48 20.22 36.78
CA ASP A 419 -6.80 20.74 37.16
C ASP A 419 -7.81 20.40 36.07
N GLN A 420 -8.61 19.34 36.30
CA GLN A 420 -9.58 18.84 35.32
C GLN A 420 -10.61 19.90 34.89
N ASP A 421 -10.99 20.83 35.78
CA ASP A 421 -11.99 21.86 35.45
C ASP A 421 -11.43 22.94 34.51
N LYS A 422 -10.09 23.10 34.48
CA LYS A 422 -9.39 24.04 33.60
C LYS A 422 -8.67 23.37 32.43
N ASN A 423 -8.60 22.04 32.43
CA ASN A 423 -7.94 21.24 31.40
C ASN A 423 -8.91 21.00 30.23
N PHE A 424 -8.56 21.53 29.06
CA PHE A 424 -9.31 21.34 27.81
C PHE A 424 -8.56 20.46 26.79
N HIS A 425 -7.46 19.85 27.20
CA HIS A 425 -6.69 18.93 26.37
C HIS A 425 -7.41 17.57 26.24
N TYR A 426 -7.23 16.91 25.10
CA TYR A 426 -7.79 15.60 24.81
C TYR A 426 -6.68 14.63 24.41
N VAL A 427 -6.77 13.40 24.90
CA VAL A 427 -5.77 12.34 24.66
C VAL A 427 -6.45 11.06 24.17
N VAL A 428 -5.67 10.18 23.54
CA VAL A 428 -6.16 8.88 23.08
C VAL A 428 -6.57 7.97 24.25
N ASP A 429 -7.73 7.34 24.11
CA ASP A 429 -8.23 6.32 25.03
C ASP A 429 -7.53 4.98 24.78
N CYS A 430 -6.53 4.68 25.62
CA CYS A 430 -5.78 3.43 25.59
C CYS A 430 -6.65 2.19 25.86
N GLY A 431 -7.89 2.37 26.31
CA GLY A 431 -8.90 1.34 26.50
C GLY A 431 -9.64 0.92 25.22
N ARG A 432 -9.42 1.59 24.08
CA ARG A 432 -10.07 1.24 22.80
C ARG A 432 -9.34 0.15 22.04
N GLN A 433 -10.09 -0.60 21.22
CA GLN A 433 -9.55 -1.69 20.39
C GLN A 433 -8.40 -1.22 19.50
N VAL A 434 -8.54 -0.04 18.88
CA VAL A 434 -7.50 0.59 18.04
C VAL A 434 -6.15 0.65 18.76
N MET A 435 -6.15 0.92 20.08
CA MET A 435 -4.94 1.00 20.89
C MET A 435 -4.46 -0.37 21.38
N LYS A 436 -5.36 -1.22 21.87
CA LYS A 436 -5.01 -2.54 22.43
C LYS A 436 -4.53 -3.55 21.38
N GLU A 437 -5.16 -3.54 20.21
CA GLU A 437 -4.89 -4.47 19.10
C GLU A 437 -3.97 -3.84 18.04
N HIS A 438 -3.30 -2.71 18.38
CA HIS A 438 -2.32 -2.05 17.51
C HIS A 438 -2.81 -1.76 16.07
N CYS A 439 -4.09 -1.44 15.87
CA CYS A 439 -4.65 -1.21 14.53
C CYS A 439 -3.95 -0.09 13.74
N TYR A 440 -3.26 0.83 14.43
CA TYR A 440 -2.48 1.92 13.84
C TYR A 440 -1.08 1.51 13.38
N TRP A 441 -0.57 0.37 13.86
CA TRP A 441 0.80 -0.07 13.63
C TRP A 441 1.18 -0.17 12.14
N PRO A 442 0.32 -0.66 11.22
CA PRO A 442 0.66 -0.68 9.81
C PRO A 442 1.00 0.70 9.23
N LEU A 443 0.23 1.72 9.62
CA LEU A 443 0.43 3.08 9.13
C LEU A 443 1.72 3.69 9.67
N VAL A 444 2.03 3.43 10.95
CA VAL A 444 3.26 3.88 11.59
C VAL A 444 4.48 3.18 10.99
N SER A 445 4.37 1.86 10.76
CA SER A 445 5.42 1.06 10.12
C SER A 445 5.75 1.60 8.73
N ASP A 446 4.72 1.90 7.93
CA ASP A 446 4.87 2.47 6.59
C ASP A 446 5.48 3.87 6.62
N LEU A 447 5.03 4.74 7.54
CA LEU A 447 5.61 6.06 7.76
C LEU A 447 7.11 5.94 8.10
N ASN A 448 7.46 5.04 9.02
CA ASN A 448 8.84 4.80 9.41
C ASN A 448 9.68 4.26 8.24
N ASN A 449 9.11 3.38 7.42
CA ASN A 449 9.76 2.85 6.23
C ASN A 449 10.08 3.98 5.23
N VAL A 450 9.15 4.88 4.94
CA VAL A 450 9.41 6.00 4.01
C VAL A 450 10.36 7.04 4.62
N LEU A 451 10.26 7.32 5.91
CA LEU A 451 11.17 8.24 6.63
C LEU A 451 12.59 7.68 6.76
N SER A 452 12.80 6.38 6.55
CA SER A 452 14.15 5.81 6.48
C SER A 452 14.95 6.34 5.29
N HIS A 453 14.29 6.84 4.25
CA HIS A 453 14.92 7.48 3.10
C HIS A 453 15.20 8.95 3.39
N LYS A 454 16.48 9.35 3.27
CA LYS A 454 16.91 10.72 3.59
C LYS A 454 16.14 11.80 2.82
N PRO A 455 15.91 11.70 1.49
CA PRO A 455 15.18 12.72 0.75
C PRO A 455 13.72 12.87 1.17
N VAL A 456 13.10 11.80 1.70
CA VAL A 456 11.73 11.82 2.21
C VAL A 456 11.68 12.46 3.60
N ALA A 457 12.59 12.08 4.52
CA ALA A 457 12.70 12.70 5.83
C ALA A 457 12.99 14.21 5.74
N GLN A 458 13.80 14.63 4.76
CA GLN A 458 14.05 16.05 4.50
C GLN A 458 12.79 16.78 4.05
N ARG A 459 11.97 16.18 3.16
CA ARG A 459 10.67 16.76 2.75
C ARG A 459 9.72 16.90 3.93
N PHE A 460 9.68 15.89 4.80
CA PHE A 460 8.88 15.93 6.03
C PHE A 460 9.26 17.12 6.92
N MET A 461 10.55 17.30 7.22
CA MET A 461 11.02 18.39 8.11
C MET A 461 11.04 19.77 7.45
N TYR A 462 10.92 19.83 6.12
CA TYR A 462 10.90 21.09 5.38
C TYR A 462 9.48 21.63 5.20
N ASP A 463 8.46 20.79 5.27
CA ASP A 463 7.06 21.19 5.06
C ASP A 463 6.41 21.66 6.38
N ASP A 464 5.93 22.91 6.43
CA ASP A 464 5.32 23.50 7.63
C ASP A 464 4.03 22.77 8.03
N SER A 465 3.18 22.42 7.06
CA SER A 465 1.88 21.78 7.32
C SER A 465 2.06 20.35 7.84
N LEU A 466 3.06 19.62 7.33
CA LEU A 466 3.40 18.30 7.88
C LEU A 466 3.88 18.39 9.33
N LEU A 467 4.74 19.37 9.67
CA LEU A 467 5.21 19.53 11.04
C LEU A 467 4.07 19.89 11.98
N GLU A 468 3.20 20.82 11.59
CA GLU A 468 2.01 21.19 12.35
C GLU A 468 1.10 19.98 12.60
N MET A 469 0.68 19.28 11.54
CA MET A 469 -0.14 18.07 11.67
C MET A 469 0.53 16.96 12.49
N TRP A 470 1.86 16.85 12.40
CA TRP A 470 2.62 15.85 13.15
C TRP A 470 2.63 16.15 14.65
N PHE A 471 2.88 17.40 15.04
CA PHE A 471 2.86 17.78 16.44
C PHE A 471 1.44 17.81 17.03
N ASP A 472 0.43 18.15 16.23
CA ASP A 472 -0.98 17.93 16.59
C ASP A 472 -1.26 16.45 16.88
N PHE A 473 -0.80 15.55 16.00
CA PHE A 473 -0.93 14.11 16.19
C PHE A 473 -0.22 13.64 17.47
N LEU A 474 1.04 14.07 17.69
CA LEU A 474 1.79 13.73 18.90
C LEU A 474 1.14 14.28 20.18
N SER A 475 0.48 15.44 20.10
CA SER A 475 -0.24 16.03 21.24
C SER A 475 -1.34 15.10 21.76
N MET A 476 -1.97 14.29 20.89
CA MET A 476 -3.00 13.32 21.30
C MET A 476 -2.44 12.20 22.22
N PHE A 477 -1.12 12.00 22.25
CA PHE A 477 -0.43 11.05 23.12
C PHE A 477 0.25 11.74 24.32
N GLN A 478 0.28 13.08 24.34
CA GLN A 478 0.97 13.85 25.37
C GLN A 478 0.15 13.90 26.66
N GLY A 479 0.62 13.19 27.69
CA GLY A 479 -0.09 13.04 28.95
C GLY A 479 -1.20 11.99 28.92
N MET A 480 -1.18 11.07 27.96
CA MET A 480 -2.15 9.96 27.90
C MET A 480 -1.99 8.96 29.06
N ASN A 481 -2.96 8.08 29.25
CA ASN A 481 -2.96 7.04 30.29
C ASN A 481 -2.59 7.59 31.68
N VAL A 482 -3.33 8.62 32.13
CA VAL A 482 -3.14 9.25 33.44
C VAL A 482 -3.45 8.24 34.55
N ASN A 483 -2.56 8.14 35.53
CA ASN A 483 -2.68 7.27 36.68
C ASN A 483 -2.84 8.12 37.95
N GLN A 484 -3.58 7.59 38.91
CA GLN A 484 -3.61 8.12 40.26
C GLN A 484 -2.51 7.44 41.08
N ARG A 485 -1.67 8.22 41.74
CA ARG A 485 -0.62 7.69 42.61
C ARG A 485 -1.25 7.15 43.91
N GLU A 486 -1.10 5.85 44.12
CA GLU A 486 -1.47 5.20 45.38
C GLU A 486 -0.35 5.32 46.42
N MET A 487 -0.70 5.81 47.60
CA MET A 487 0.24 6.03 48.72
C MET A 487 0.00 5.07 49.90
N GLY A 488 -0.99 4.18 49.77
CA GLY A 488 -1.45 3.25 50.80
C GLY A 488 -0.97 1.81 50.55
N GLU A 489 -1.91 0.94 50.16
CA GLU A 489 -1.66 -0.48 49.94
C GLU A 489 -1.00 -0.77 48.58
N HIS A 490 -0.38 -1.94 48.45
CA HIS A 490 0.23 -2.39 47.20
C HIS A 490 -0.84 -2.66 46.14
N ILE A 491 -0.63 -2.15 44.93
CA ILE A 491 -1.50 -2.45 43.77
C ILE A 491 -1.18 -3.86 43.27
N GLU A 492 -2.10 -4.81 43.46
CA GLU A 492 -1.91 -6.21 43.06
C GLU A 492 -2.00 -6.45 41.54
N PHE A 493 -2.73 -5.60 40.81
CA PHE A 493 -2.96 -5.76 39.37
C PHE A 493 -2.81 -4.43 38.63
N GLU A 494 -1.97 -4.42 37.60
CA GLU A 494 -1.84 -3.26 36.71
C GLU A 494 -2.99 -3.20 35.69
N PRO A 495 -3.48 -2.01 35.32
CA PRO A 495 -4.46 -1.86 34.25
C PRO A 495 -3.93 -2.38 32.90
N ASN A 496 -4.77 -3.09 32.16
CA ASN A 496 -4.45 -3.60 30.81
C ASN A 496 -4.15 -2.49 29.78
N THR A 497 -4.34 -1.21 30.13
CA THR A 497 -4.04 -0.05 29.27
C THR A 497 -2.55 0.30 29.22
N TYR A 498 -1.74 -0.17 30.18
CA TYR A 498 -0.31 0.13 30.25
C TYR A 498 0.43 -0.33 29.00
N TYR A 499 0.24 -1.60 28.60
CA TYR A 499 0.90 -2.17 27.44
C TYR A 499 0.56 -1.38 26.16
N ALA A 500 -0.72 -1.05 25.98
CA ALA A 500 -1.18 -0.27 24.83
C ALA A 500 -0.56 1.14 24.81
N ALA A 501 -0.49 1.82 25.94
CA ALA A 501 0.05 3.17 26.05
C ALA A 501 1.58 3.21 25.78
N PHE A 502 2.36 2.31 26.40
CA PHE A 502 3.80 2.23 26.17
C PHE A 502 4.14 1.84 24.73
N SER A 503 3.41 0.87 24.17
CA SER A 503 3.61 0.45 22.79
C SER A 503 3.27 1.58 21.81
N ALA A 504 2.15 2.29 22.05
CA ALA A 504 1.76 3.41 21.19
C ALA A 504 2.78 4.55 21.21
N GLU A 505 3.31 4.92 22.38
CA GLU A 505 4.37 5.94 22.42
C GLU A 505 5.65 5.46 21.72
N LEU A 506 6.05 4.21 21.94
CA LEU A 506 7.23 3.65 21.30
C LEU A 506 7.08 3.63 19.77
N GLU A 507 5.95 3.12 19.29
CA GLU A 507 5.68 2.91 17.88
C GLU A 507 5.35 4.23 17.18
N ALA A 508 4.28 4.91 17.60
CA ALA A 508 3.73 6.08 16.92
C ALA A 508 4.54 7.36 17.15
N SER A 509 5.35 7.44 18.22
CA SER A 509 6.16 8.62 18.53
C SER A 509 7.66 8.36 18.40
N ALA A 510 8.21 7.43 19.16
CA ALA A 510 9.66 7.28 19.28
C ALA A 510 10.33 6.75 18.00
N TYR A 511 9.76 5.76 17.30
CA TYR A 511 10.35 5.26 16.06
C TYR A 511 10.42 6.32 14.95
N PRO A 512 9.35 7.06 14.60
CA PRO A 512 9.43 8.17 13.66
C PRO A 512 10.43 9.27 14.08
N MET A 513 10.51 9.57 15.39
CA MET A 513 11.47 10.54 15.93
C MET A 513 12.90 10.13 15.56
N TRP A 514 13.25 8.87 15.86
CA TRP A 514 14.58 8.34 15.59
C TRP A 514 14.86 8.23 14.10
N ALA A 515 13.86 7.88 13.28
CA ALA A 515 14.00 7.89 11.83
C ALA A 515 14.40 9.28 11.31
N LEU A 516 13.71 10.34 11.74
CA LEU A 516 14.03 11.73 11.38
C LEU A 516 15.42 12.14 11.89
N VAL A 517 15.69 11.95 13.18
CA VAL A 517 16.94 12.33 13.85
C VAL A 517 18.14 11.61 13.22
N SER A 518 17.97 10.37 12.75
CA SER A 518 19.04 9.59 12.14
C SER A 518 19.62 10.23 10.88
N HIS A 519 18.89 11.15 10.22
CA HIS A 519 19.36 11.87 9.03
C HIS A 519 20.07 13.19 9.34
N LEU A 520 20.00 13.65 10.59
CA LEU A 520 20.55 14.93 11.05
C LEU A 520 21.96 14.72 11.63
N ARG A 521 22.94 14.37 10.79
CA ARG A 521 24.30 13.98 11.23
C ARG A 521 25.42 14.97 10.84
N SER A 522 25.07 16.18 10.42
CA SER A 522 26.07 17.17 9.98
C SER A 522 25.59 18.60 10.23
N PRO A 523 26.50 19.59 10.31
CA PRO A 523 26.14 21.00 10.50
C PRO A 523 25.18 21.55 9.43
N SER A 524 25.17 20.98 8.22
CA SER A 524 24.21 21.33 7.15
C SER A 524 22.74 21.04 7.51
N SER A 525 22.49 20.25 8.57
CA SER A 525 21.17 19.92 9.07
C SER A 525 20.57 21.02 9.97
N ALA A 526 21.32 22.09 10.27
CA ALA A 526 20.92 23.12 11.22
C ALA A 526 19.54 23.75 10.93
N LEU A 527 19.23 24.00 9.65
CA LEU A 527 17.92 24.55 9.26
C LEU A 527 16.77 23.62 9.66
N LEU A 528 16.86 22.34 9.29
CA LEU A 528 15.81 21.35 9.57
C LEU A 528 15.65 21.13 11.07
N THR A 529 16.77 21.04 11.81
CA THR A 529 16.73 20.88 13.26
C THR A 529 16.06 22.05 13.97
N ARG A 530 16.37 23.30 13.56
CA ARG A 530 15.71 24.50 14.11
C ARG A 530 14.23 24.54 13.81
N ARG A 531 13.83 24.14 12.60
CA ARG A 531 12.40 24.06 12.22
C ARG A 531 11.65 23.09 13.12
N VAL A 532 12.12 21.84 13.24
CA VAL A 532 11.46 20.84 14.10
C VAL A 532 11.39 21.30 15.56
N LEU A 533 12.47 21.88 16.10
CA LEU A 533 12.47 22.42 17.47
C LEU A 533 11.46 23.56 17.65
N SER A 534 11.34 24.46 16.69
CA SER A 534 10.39 25.58 16.73
C SER A 534 8.95 25.08 16.81
N PHE A 535 8.55 24.16 15.91
CA PHE A 535 7.19 23.60 15.94
C PHE A 535 6.93 22.76 17.19
N CYS A 536 7.92 22.00 17.65
CA CYS A 536 7.82 21.24 18.90
C CYS A 536 7.63 22.16 20.11
N GLN A 537 8.32 23.30 20.14
CA GLN A 537 8.22 24.27 21.22
C GLN A 537 6.84 24.94 21.23
N THR A 538 6.29 25.30 20.06
CA THR A 538 4.92 25.82 19.95
C THR A 538 3.93 24.80 20.48
N ALA A 539 3.98 23.55 20.01
CA ALA A 539 3.07 22.50 20.47
C ALA A 539 3.21 22.19 21.98
N LEU A 540 4.41 22.29 22.54
CA LEU A 540 4.63 22.18 23.98
C LEU A 540 4.00 23.34 24.75
N GLN A 541 4.13 24.57 24.26
CA GLN A 541 3.51 25.74 24.91
C GLN A 541 1.98 25.64 24.86
N ASP A 542 1.42 25.34 23.69
CA ASP A 542 -0.03 25.15 23.52
C ASP A 542 -0.55 24.04 24.44
N TRP A 543 0.22 22.96 24.60
CA TRP A 543 -0.12 21.87 25.50
C TRP A 543 -0.07 22.27 26.98
N LEU A 544 0.98 22.99 27.42
CA LEU A 544 1.09 23.49 28.80
C LEU A 544 -0.07 24.41 29.15
N ASP A 545 -0.45 25.30 28.22
CA ASP A 545 -1.60 26.18 28.36
C ASP A 545 -2.90 25.36 28.45
N ALA A 546 -3.04 24.31 27.62
CA ALA A 546 -4.21 23.45 27.57
C ALA A 546 -4.45 22.60 28.82
N VAL A 547 -3.38 22.18 29.49
CA VAL A 547 -3.46 21.47 30.78
C VAL A 547 -3.37 22.42 31.98
N ASN A 548 -3.40 23.74 31.73
CA ASN A 548 -3.32 24.80 32.73
C ASN A 548 -2.07 24.71 33.63
N PHE A 549 -0.92 24.32 33.07
CA PHE A 549 0.38 24.29 33.75
C PHE A 549 1.16 25.59 33.47
N ASN A 550 0.75 26.66 34.15
CA ASN A 550 1.27 28.01 33.90
C ASN A 550 2.28 28.50 34.97
N ASP A 551 2.47 27.74 36.04
CA ASP A 551 3.40 28.06 37.14
C ASP A 551 4.18 26.79 37.53
N PRO A 552 5.51 26.84 37.73
CA PRO A 552 6.28 25.69 38.22
C PRO A 552 5.86 25.21 39.64
N LYS A 553 5.11 26.03 40.38
CA LYS A 553 4.57 25.78 41.72
C LYS A 553 3.07 25.46 41.64
N VAL A 554 2.75 24.27 41.14
CA VAL A 554 1.37 23.75 41.16
C VAL A 554 1.13 22.89 42.40
N ASN A 555 -0.11 22.92 42.90
CA ASN A 555 -0.56 21.97 43.94
C ASN A 555 -0.63 20.56 43.35
N ASP A 556 -0.30 19.59 44.17
CA ASP A 556 -0.16 18.21 43.73
C ASP A 556 -1.52 17.49 43.68
N SER A 557 -1.93 17.07 42.47
CA SER A 557 -3.15 16.29 42.26
C SER A 557 -2.94 14.78 42.42
N LEU A 558 -1.71 14.33 42.72
CA LEU A 558 -1.28 12.92 42.72
C LEU A 558 -1.50 12.20 41.38
N GLN A 559 -1.77 12.95 40.31
CA GLN A 559 -1.96 12.41 38.98
C GLN A 559 -0.62 12.38 38.24
N VAL A 560 -0.33 11.24 37.61
CA VAL A 560 0.94 10.99 36.93
C VAL A 560 0.70 10.41 35.53
N SER A 561 1.56 10.77 34.59
CA SER A 561 1.60 10.14 33.26
C SER A 561 3.06 9.90 32.86
N PHE A 562 3.33 8.71 32.35
CA PHE A 562 4.65 8.33 31.83
C PHE A 562 4.88 8.82 30.39
N HIS A 563 3.84 9.32 29.74
CA HIS A 563 3.81 9.54 28.30
C HIS A 563 3.96 11.03 27.97
N LEU A 564 5.19 11.43 27.62
CA LEU A 564 5.57 12.81 27.32
C LEU A 564 6.30 12.91 25.96
N PRO A 565 5.68 12.44 24.86
CA PRO A 565 6.29 12.43 23.53
C PRO A 565 6.81 13.79 23.08
N LEU A 566 6.09 14.89 23.32
CA LEU A 566 6.53 16.24 22.92
C LEU A 566 7.81 16.65 23.67
N HIS A 567 7.90 16.36 24.97
CA HIS A 567 9.10 16.65 25.76
C HIS A 567 10.29 15.82 25.26
N ARG A 568 10.05 14.53 24.95
CA ARG A 568 11.08 13.63 24.40
C ARG A 568 11.57 14.09 23.03
N TYR A 569 10.67 14.55 22.16
CA TYR A 569 11.01 15.15 20.86
C TYR A 569 11.92 16.36 21.04
N TYR A 570 11.50 17.33 21.86
CA TYR A 570 12.29 18.53 22.10
C TYR A 570 13.69 18.18 22.64
N ALA A 571 13.77 17.34 23.67
CA ALA A 571 15.02 16.94 24.29
C ALA A 571 15.97 16.22 23.31
N VAL A 572 15.46 15.27 22.51
CA VAL A 572 16.27 14.50 21.56
C VAL A 572 16.77 15.38 20.42
N PHE A 573 15.92 16.22 19.82
CA PHE A 573 16.35 17.12 18.74
C PHE A 573 17.32 18.19 19.25
N LEU A 574 17.13 18.72 20.46
CA LEU A 574 18.05 19.67 21.08
C LEU A 574 19.43 19.03 21.32
N CYS A 575 19.46 17.84 21.93
CA CYS A 575 20.68 17.08 22.12
C CYS A 575 21.39 16.78 20.80
N GLN A 576 20.64 16.40 19.76
CA GLN A 576 21.19 16.12 18.45
C GLN A 576 21.81 17.38 17.83
N ALA A 577 21.12 18.53 17.92
CA ALA A 577 21.61 19.80 17.38
C ALA A 577 22.98 20.17 17.96
N ILE A 578 23.13 20.02 19.27
CA ILE A 578 24.36 20.35 20.00
C ILE A 578 25.46 19.35 19.64
N ARG A 579 25.16 18.04 19.68
CA ARG A 579 26.12 16.98 19.34
C ARG A 579 26.70 17.13 17.94
N GLN A 580 25.87 17.54 16.98
CA GLN A 580 26.27 17.72 15.58
C GLN A 580 26.77 19.13 15.26
N LYS A 581 26.90 20.01 16.26
CA LYS A 581 27.34 21.40 16.11
C LYS A 581 26.49 22.20 15.09
N CYS A 582 25.19 21.91 15.05
CA CYS A 582 24.22 22.61 14.21
C CYS A 582 23.87 24.01 14.75
N ALA A 583 23.88 24.16 16.07
CA ALA A 583 23.57 25.40 16.79
C ALA A 583 24.17 25.34 18.20
N THR A 584 24.30 26.49 18.85
CA THR A 584 24.61 26.54 20.29
C THR A 584 23.36 26.31 21.13
N LEU A 585 23.52 25.88 22.39
CA LEU A 585 22.39 25.68 23.31
C LEU A 585 21.57 26.98 23.48
N ASN A 586 22.25 28.12 23.67
CA ASN A 586 21.60 29.42 23.87
C ASN A 586 20.75 29.87 22.67
N GLU A 587 21.07 29.42 21.46
CA GLU A 587 20.29 29.75 20.25
C GLU A 587 19.01 28.92 20.10
N LEU A 588 18.88 27.83 20.84
CA LEU A 588 17.78 26.86 20.71
C LEU A 588 16.85 26.81 21.91
N LEU A 589 17.30 27.31 23.07
CA LEU A 589 16.48 27.36 24.27
C LEU A 589 15.30 28.33 24.10
N PRO A 590 14.13 28.03 24.71
CA PRO A 590 12.99 28.93 24.70
C PRO A 590 13.25 30.10 25.69
N SER A 591 12.23 30.92 25.92
CA SER A 591 12.28 31.91 27.01
C SER A 591 12.57 31.23 28.35
N THR A 592 13.19 31.94 29.29
CA THR A 592 13.49 31.40 30.63
C THR A 592 12.23 30.92 31.35
N GLU A 593 11.12 31.61 31.17
CA GLU A 593 9.81 31.24 31.75
C GLU A 593 9.33 29.90 31.19
N THR A 594 9.26 29.75 29.86
CA THR A 594 8.88 28.49 29.21
C THR A 594 9.86 27.36 29.57
N LEU A 595 11.16 27.63 29.60
CA LEU A 595 12.18 26.64 29.96
C LEU A 595 11.94 26.09 31.37
N HIS A 596 11.64 26.95 32.34
CA HIS A 596 11.31 26.52 33.70
C HIS A 596 10.08 25.60 33.72
N LEU A 597 9.03 25.92 32.97
CA LEU A 597 7.85 25.06 32.88
C LEU A 597 8.18 23.69 32.26
N LEU A 598 8.91 23.68 31.15
CA LEU A 598 9.32 22.44 30.45
C LEU A 598 10.21 21.53 31.31
N MET A 599 11.06 22.11 32.15
CA MET A 599 11.91 21.35 33.07
C MET A 599 11.12 20.85 34.28
N MET A 600 10.26 21.69 34.85
CA MET A 600 9.52 21.35 36.07
C MET A 600 8.42 20.34 35.82
N HIS A 601 7.74 20.41 34.67
CA HIS A 601 6.59 19.57 34.39
C HIS A 601 6.90 18.05 34.49
N PRO A 602 7.91 17.48 33.79
CA PRO A 602 8.26 16.07 33.93
C PRO A 602 8.65 15.67 35.36
N LEU A 603 9.37 16.54 36.08
CA LEU A 603 9.79 16.27 37.47
C LEU A 603 8.60 16.16 38.42
N ARG A 604 7.51 16.88 38.16
CA ARG A 604 6.27 16.80 38.94
C ARG A 604 5.46 15.55 38.60
N VAL A 605 5.32 15.26 37.31
CA VAL A 605 4.40 14.24 36.81
C VAL A 605 5.03 12.84 36.79
N GLN A 606 6.37 12.69 36.87
CA GLN A 606 7.06 11.39 36.83
C GLN A 606 7.85 11.04 38.09
N GLU A 607 8.62 11.99 38.66
CA GLU A 607 9.62 11.67 39.69
C GLU A 607 9.28 12.24 41.08
N TYR A 608 8.25 13.08 41.19
CA TYR A 608 7.82 13.66 42.46
C TYR A 608 8.97 14.32 43.24
N ILE A 609 9.77 15.14 42.55
CA ILE A 609 10.82 15.91 43.23
C ILE A 609 10.20 17.12 43.92
N PHE A 610 10.23 17.15 45.25
CA PHE A 610 9.85 18.33 46.02
C PHE A 610 10.77 19.51 45.65
N PRO A 611 10.26 20.66 45.18
CA PRO A 611 11.08 21.84 44.94
C PRO A 611 11.58 22.50 46.23
N LYS A 612 11.21 22.01 47.42
CA LYS A 612 11.77 22.53 48.68
C LYS A 612 13.29 22.38 48.75
N ASP A 613 13.87 21.44 48.00
CA ASP A 613 15.30 21.13 48.08
C ASP A 613 16.10 21.47 46.80
N LEU A 614 15.46 21.90 45.72
CA LEU A 614 16.15 22.23 44.45
C LEU A 614 16.39 23.73 44.21
N PHE A 615 15.68 24.60 44.92
CA PHE A 615 15.84 26.06 44.81
C PHE A 615 16.04 26.75 46.17
N ALA A 616 16.43 25.96 47.18
CA ALA A 616 16.95 26.47 48.44
C ALA A 616 18.48 26.52 48.35
N ASP A 617 18.98 27.42 47.50
CA ASP A 617 20.16 28.28 47.69
C ASP A 617 20.41 29.15 46.43
#